data_AF-A0AAW0LRE1-F1
#
_entry.id   AF-A0AAW0LRE1-F1
#
_cell.length_a   1.000
_cell.length_b   1.000
_cell.length_c   1.000
_cell.angle_alpha   90.00
_cell.angle_beta   90.00
_cell.angle_gamma   90.00
#
_symmetry.space_group_name_H-M   'P 1'
#
loop_
_entity.id
_entity.type
_entity.pdbx_description
1 polymer ?
#
loop_
_entity_poly.entity_id
_entity_poly.type
_entity_poly.pdbx_seq_one_letter_code
_entity_poly.pdbx_strand_id
1 'polypeptide(L)'
;MFLFLQCMTTCIKASQEEYPKSQESDRVINLPGQPTSPSISQFSGYINVNQHHGRALFYWFFQAQSQWSKKPLLLWLNGGPGCSSVGYGAAAELGPLRVNKNGVGLHFNKYAWNKEANLLFVESPVGVGFSYTNTSSDFTKLNDGFVGNPETDDYYDYKGLLEYAWSHTVITDQHYDKAKQVNNYRMRRMRIFGGYDPCFSDYIEEYFNREDVQSSLHASIKGRTTNVKWKVCNGDADGRVPVLGSRYCIEALGLSLKSPWRSWYHNSQVGGRMVEYEGLTFVTVRGAGHLVPLNKPSEALSLIHSFLTGEPLPAHR
;
A
#
# COMPACT_ATOMS: atom_id res chain seq x y z
N MET A 1 1.83 -3.42 -8.82
CA MET A 1 0.76 -4.30 -9.33
C MET A 1 -0.52 -3.95 -8.58
N PHE A 2 -1.70 -4.08 -9.19
CA PHE A 2 -2.98 -4.04 -8.45
C PHE A 2 -3.71 -5.35 -8.67
N LEU A 3 -3.97 -6.09 -7.59
CA LEU A 3 -4.85 -7.25 -7.58
C LEU A 3 -6.15 -6.83 -6.91
N PHE A 4 -7.24 -6.78 -7.66
CA PHE A 4 -8.56 -6.47 -7.14
C PHE A 4 -9.39 -7.75 -7.07
N LEU A 5 -9.67 -8.23 -5.84
CA LEU A 5 -10.68 -9.27 -5.63
C LEU A 5 -12.05 -8.60 -5.52
N GLN A 6 -12.94 -8.90 -6.48
CA GLN A 6 -14.30 -8.44 -6.45
C GLN A 6 -15.11 -9.34 -5.51
N CYS A 7 -15.13 -9.02 -4.22
CA CYS A 7 -16.07 -9.63 -3.29
C CYS A 7 -17.40 -8.88 -3.41
N MET A 8 -18.50 -9.59 -3.72
CA MET A 8 -19.85 -9.02 -3.82
C MET A 8 -20.21 -8.32 -2.50
N THR A 9 -20.05 -7.01 -2.44
CA THR A 9 -20.38 -6.20 -1.27
C THR A 9 -21.88 -5.93 -1.25
N THR A 10 -22.60 -6.62 -0.37
CA THR A 10 -23.86 -6.09 0.16
C THR A 10 -23.57 -4.72 0.78
N CYS A 11 -24.10 -3.66 0.18
CA CYS A 11 -23.97 -2.30 0.69
C CYS A 11 -24.57 -2.20 2.10
N ILE A 12 -23.74 -2.10 3.12
CA ILE A 12 -24.18 -1.61 4.43
C ILE A 12 -24.43 -0.11 4.25
N LYS A 13 -25.69 0.31 4.27
CA LYS A 13 -26.07 1.73 4.31
C LYS A 13 -25.53 2.30 5.63
N ALA A 14 -24.63 3.28 5.54
CA ALA A 14 -24.31 4.11 6.70
C ALA A 14 -25.54 4.95 7.05
N SER A 15 -26.11 4.73 8.23
CA SER A 15 -27.17 5.59 8.79
C SER A 15 -26.58 6.96 9.13
N GLN A 16 -27.38 8.02 8.92
CA GLN A 16 -27.11 9.34 9.48
C GLN A 16 -27.35 9.28 10.98
N GLU A 17 -26.34 8.85 11.74
CA GLU A 17 -26.32 8.99 13.20
C GLU A 17 -25.28 10.03 13.58
N GLU A 18 -25.64 10.88 14.53
CA GLU A 18 -24.76 11.82 15.21
C GLU A 18 -23.44 11.13 15.58
N TYR A 19 -22.32 11.68 15.11
CA TYR A 19 -20.99 11.11 15.35
C TYR A 19 -20.78 10.85 16.84
N PRO A 20 -20.50 9.60 17.28
CA PRO A 20 -20.19 9.36 18.68
C PRO A 20 -18.94 10.17 19.05
N LYS A 21 -19.02 10.89 20.19
CA LYS A 21 -17.96 11.78 20.73
C LYS A 21 -16.54 11.17 20.74
N SER A 22 -16.42 9.84 20.67
CA SER A 22 -15.16 9.10 20.65
C SER A 22 -14.44 9.10 19.29
N GLN A 23 -15.09 9.43 18.18
CA GLN A 23 -14.42 9.50 16.86
C GLN A 23 -13.82 10.89 16.61
N GLU A 24 -14.46 11.92 17.14
CA GLU A 24 -14.01 13.31 17.00
C GLU A 24 -12.74 13.60 17.80
N SER A 25 -12.48 12.83 18.88
CA SER A 25 -11.23 12.93 19.64
C SER A 25 -10.00 12.56 18.83
N ASP A 26 -10.17 11.77 17.77
CA ASP A 26 -9.07 11.34 16.90
C ASP A 26 -8.81 12.34 15.77
N ARG A 27 -9.58 13.44 15.67
CA ARG A 27 -9.42 14.43 14.61
C ARG A 27 -8.07 15.14 14.70
N VAL A 28 -7.31 15.09 13.62
CA VAL A 28 -6.03 15.82 13.51
C VAL A 28 -6.32 17.27 13.09
N ILE A 29 -6.18 18.20 14.04
CA ILE A 29 -6.50 19.61 13.85
C ILE A 29 -5.34 20.36 13.17
N ASN A 30 -4.13 20.25 13.72
CA ASN A 30 -2.95 21.00 13.29
C ASN A 30 -1.76 20.07 13.08
N LEU A 31 -1.55 19.61 11.85
CA LEU A 31 -0.39 18.80 11.53
C LEU A 31 0.79 19.69 11.11
N PRO A 32 1.98 19.63 11.76
CA PRO A 32 3.07 20.55 11.50
C PRO A 32 3.51 20.58 10.03
N GLY A 33 3.58 21.77 9.43
CA GLY A 33 3.97 21.93 8.03
C GLY A 33 2.91 21.48 7.01
N GLN A 34 1.68 21.19 7.43
CA GLN A 34 0.56 20.98 6.52
C GLN A 34 0.10 22.31 5.87
N PRO A 35 -0.13 22.33 4.54
CA PRO A 35 -0.72 23.50 3.90
C PRO A 35 -2.18 23.72 4.34
N THR A 36 -2.61 24.97 4.44
CA THR A 36 -3.91 25.36 5.03
C THR A 36 -5.09 25.31 4.06
N SER A 37 -4.84 25.30 2.74
CA SER A 37 -5.89 25.32 1.72
C SER A 37 -5.55 24.42 0.53
N PRO A 38 -6.46 23.50 0.13
CA PRO A 38 -7.80 23.27 0.68
C PRO A 38 -7.79 22.60 2.06
N SER A 39 -8.88 22.75 2.83
CA SER A 39 -9.04 22.05 4.11
C SER A 39 -9.16 20.54 3.90
N ILE A 40 -8.57 19.76 4.79
CA ILE A 40 -8.65 18.30 4.80
C ILE A 40 -9.19 17.79 6.13
N SER A 41 -10.12 16.82 6.05
CA SER A 41 -10.66 16.15 7.22
C SER A 41 -9.94 14.81 7.40
N GLN A 42 -9.21 14.70 8.51
CA GLN A 42 -8.32 13.59 8.81
C GLN A 42 -8.36 13.26 10.30
N PHE A 43 -8.14 11.98 10.59
CA PHE A 43 -8.23 11.42 11.93
C PHE A 43 -7.14 10.38 12.12
N SER A 44 -6.53 10.34 13.28
CA SER A 44 -5.55 9.32 13.62
C SER A 44 -5.63 8.94 15.08
N GLY A 45 -5.31 7.69 15.36
CA GLY A 45 -5.43 7.11 16.68
C GLY A 45 -5.09 5.63 16.65
N TYR A 46 -5.63 4.90 17.63
CA TYR A 46 -5.30 3.49 17.83
C TYR A 46 -6.55 2.61 17.84
N ILE A 47 -6.49 1.51 17.10
CA ILE A 47 -7.48 0.44 17.12
C ILE A 47 -6.94 -0.65 18.04
N ASN A 48 -7.62 -0.88 19.16
CA ASN A 48 -7.28 -1.98 20.06
C ASN A 48 -7.74 -3.30 19.44
N VAL A 49 -6.78 -4.15 19.06
CA VAL A 49 -7.05 -5.44 18.40
C VAL A 49 -6.91 -6.62 19.36
N ASN A 50 -6.22 -6.43 20.49
CA ASN A 50 -6.18 -7.43 21.57
C ASN A 50 -5.80 -6.76 22.89
N GLN A 51 -6.80 -6.51 23.74
CA GLN A 51 -6.59 -5.86 25.02
C GLN A 51 -5.76 -6.70 25.99
N HIS A 52 -5.91 -8.03 25.98
CA HIS A 52 -5.17 -8.93 26.87
C HIS A 52 -3.66 -8.91 26.61
N HIS A 53 -3.27 -8.83 25.34
CA HIS A 53 -1.87 -8.74 24.93
C HIS A 53 -1.38 -7.29 24.85
N GLY A 54 -2.28 -6.32 25.04
CA GLY A 54 -2.01 -4.89 24.88
C GLY A 54 -1.65 -4.51 23.45
N ARG A 55 -2.24 -5.17 22.45
CA ARG A 55 -2.01 -4.90 21.02
C ARG A 55 -2.91 -3.79 20.52
N ALA A 56 -2.31 -2.77 19.93
CA ALA A 56 -3.03 -1.70 19.26
C ALA A 56 -2.36 -1.36 17.93
N LEU A 57 -3.17 -1.19 16.89
CA LEU A 57 -2.72 -0.77 15.57
C LEU A 57 -2.99 0.73 15.39
N PHE A 58 -1.99 1.48 14.98
CA PHE A 58 -2.14 2.86 14.60
C PHE A 58 -2.83 2.97 13.24
N TYR A 59 -3.72 3.95 13.11
CA TYR A 59 -4.38 4.26 11.85
C TYR A 59 -4.31 5.75 11.53
N TRP A 60 -4.34 6.06 10.23
CA TRP A 60 -4.56 7.42 9.73
C TRP A 60 -5.63 7.38 8.65
N PHE A 61 -6.73 8.07 8.91
CA PHE A 61 -7.91 8.12 8.08
C PHE A 61 -8.07 9.50 7.42
N PHE A 62 -8.43 9.50 6.14
CA PHE A 62 -8.75 10.70 5.39
C PHE A 62 -10.14 10.56 4.77
N GLN A 63 -11.00 11.54 5.01
CA GLN A 63 -12.26 11.61 4.29
C GLN A 63 -12.03 11.94 2.81
N ALA A 64 -12.99 11.51 1.99
CA ALA A 64 -12.97 11.86 0.59
C ALA A 64 -13.15 13.37 0.40
N GLN A 65 -12.53 13.93 -0.64
CA GLN A 65 -12.52 15.38 -0.89
C GLN A 65 -13.91 15.95 -1.22
N SER A 66 -14.83 15.11 -1.72
CA SER A 66 -16.20 15.49 -2.03
C SER A 66 -17.16 14.34 -1.74
N GLN A 67 -18.38 14.65 -1.26
CA GLN A 67 -19.43 13.67 -1.00
C GLN A 67 -18.95 12.43 -0.19
N TRP A 68 -18.12 12.66 0.83
CA TRP A 68 -17.46 11.60 1.61
C TRP A 68 -18.43 10.55 2.18
N SER A 69 -19.63 10.94 2.57
CA SER A 69 -20.66 10.02 3.09
C SER A 69 -21.22 9.03 2.07
N LYS A 70 -21.03 9.32 0.77
CA LYS A 70 -21.48 8.47 -0.34
C LYS A 70 -20.35 7.68 -0.98
N LYS A 71 -19.10 7.98 -0.63
CA LYS A 71 -17.91 7.33 -1.21
C LYS A 71 -17.51 6.10 -0.40
N PRO A 72 -16.94 5.07 -1.05
CA PRO A 72 -16.52 3.85 -0.37
C PRO A 72 -15.36 4.11 0.60
N LEU A 73 -15.19 3.22 1.58
CA LEU A 73 -14.01 3.15 2.41
C LEU A 73 -12.98 2.22 1.76
N LEU A 74 -11.75 2.71 1.56
CA LEU A 74 -10.63 1.96 1.03
C LEU A 74 -9.60 1.78 2.14
N LEU A 75 -9.45 0.54 2.62
CA LEU A 75 -8.37 0.14 3.51
C LEU A 75 -7.09 -0.07 2.69
N TRP A 76 -6.02 0.61 3.08
CA TRP A 76 -4.70 0.47 2.47
C TRP A 76 -3.68 -0.12 3.45
N LEU A 77 -2.97 -1.14 2.97
CA LEU A 77 -1.97 -1.87 3.73
C LEU A 77 -0.71 -2.04 2.85
N ASN A 78 0.42 -1.50 3.31
CA ASN A 78 1.72 -1.76 2.69
C ASN A 78 2.28 -3.13 3.14
N GLY A 79 3.17 -3.69 2.31
CA GLY A 79 3.76 -5.02 2.48
C GLY A 79 5.05 -5.06 3.33
N GLY A 80 6.09 -5.71 2.82
CA GLY A 80 7.35 -5.98 3.54
C GLY A 80 7.62 -7.47 3.71
N PRO A 81 7.68 -8.02 4.93
CA PRO A 81 6.92 -7.64 6.13
C PRO A 81 7.51 -6.47 6.92
N GLY A 82 6.65 -5.67 7.54
CA GLY A 82 7.06 -4.67 8.53
C GLY A 82 7.15 -3.22 8.02
N CYS A 83 6.58 -2.92 6.85
CA CYS A 83 6.58 -1.58 6.27
C CYS A 83 5.32 -0.78 6.61
N SER A 84 5.50 0.51 6.88
CA SER A 84 4.44 1.41 7.32
C SER A 84 3.52 1.80 6.15
N SER A 85 2.22 1.54 6.32
CA SER A 85 1.15 2.05 5.44
C SER A 85 0.99 3.57 5.50
N VAL A 86 1.39 4.17 6.63
CA VAL A 86 1.42 5.62 6.81
C VAL A 86 2.61 6.24 6.08
N GLY A 87 3.79 5.65 6.23
CA GLY A 87 5.01 6.11 5.60
C GLY A 87 4.96 6.01 4.07
N TYR A 88 4.77 4.80 3.54
CA TYR A 88 4.71 4.60 2.09
C TYR A 88 3.35 5.00 1.53
N GLY A 89 2.28 4.30 1.91
CA GLY A 89 0.94 4.50 1.35
C GLY A 89 0.44 5.94 1.46
N ALA A 90 0.36 6.47 2.69
CA ALA A 90 -0.20 7.80 2.92
C ALA A 90 0.77 8.92 2.51
N ALA A 91 2.00 8.88 3.03
CA ALA A 91 2.94 10.00 2.96
C ALA A 91 3.87 10.01 1.74
N ALA A 92 4.01 8.89 1.02
CA ALA A 92 4.84 8.81 -0.20
C ALA A 92 4.02 8.53 -1.45
N GLU A 93 2.98 7.72 -1.37
CA GLU A 93 2.25 7.17 -2.52
C GLU A 93 0.94 7.91 -2.78
N LEU A 94 -0.19 7.41 -2.28
CA LEU A 94 -1.53 7.76 -2.75
C LEU A 94 -2.31 8.65 -1.80
N GLY A 95 -1.80 8.88 -0.59
CA GLY A 95 -2.45 9.77 0.36
C GLY A 95 -2.47 11.23 -0.11
N PRO A 96 -3.32 12.05 0.53
CA PRO A 96 -3.53 13.45 0.14
C PRO A 96 -2.42 14.40 0.55
N LEU A 97 -1.64 14.04 1.57
CA LEU A 97 -0.52 14.83 2.10
C LEU A 97 0.75 14.01 1.95
N ARG A 98 1.74 14.54 1.22
CA ARG A 98 3.05 13.93 1.05
C ARG A 98 4.11 14.69 1.80
N VAL A 99 5.08 13.98 2.38
CA VAL A 99 6.22 14.61 3.06
C VAL A 99 7.15 15.24 2.04
N ASN A 100 7.57 16.47 2.33
CA ASN A 100 8.56 17.19 1.54
C ASN A 100 9.92 16.48 1.63
N LYS A 101 10.72 16.54 0.56
CA LYS A 101 12.05 15.92 0.52
C LYS A 101 13.04 16.42 1.58
N ASN A 102 12.72 17.53 2.24
CA ASN A 102 13.52 18.09 3.35
C ASN A 102 13.04 17.64 4.74
N GLY A 103 11.98 16.82 4.84
CA GLY A 103 11.48 16.28 6.11
C GLY A 103 10.81 17.32 7.04
N VAL A 104 10.65 18.57 6.62
CA VAL A 104 10.18 19.66 7.50
C VAL A 104 8.66 19.89 7.42
N GLY A 105 8.00 19.43 6.36
CA GLY A 105 6.56 19.68 6.18
C GLY A 105 5.93 18.82 5.09
N LEU A 106 4.71 19.18 4.71
CA LEU A 106 3.88 18.44 3.78
C LEU A 106 3.51 19.28 2.56
N HIS A 107 3.12 18.61 1.47
CA HIS A 107 2.49 19.22 0.31
C HIS A 107 1.31 18.36 -0.16
N PHE A 108 0.35 18.98 -0.86
CA PHE A 108 -0.79 18.26 -1.40
C PHE A 108 -0.41 17.35 -2.57
N ASN A 109 -0.92 16.13 -2.54
CA ASN A 109 -0.85 15.21 -3.67
C ASN A 109 -1.95 15.52 -4.69
N LYS A 110 -1.55 16.02 -5.86
CA LYS A 110 -2.48 16.27 -6.98
C LYS A 110 -3.25 15.02 -7.41
N TYR A 111 -2.73 13.82 -7.16
CA TYR A 111 -3.31 12.54 -7.58
C TYR A 111 -3.77 11.69 -6.39
N ALA A 112 -4.10 12.34 -5.28
CA ALA A 112 -4.58 11.68 -4.08
C ALA A 112 -5.81 10.80 -4.36
N TRP A 113 -5.80 9.57 -3.85
CA TRP A 113 -6.91 8.65 -4.03
C TRP A 113 -8.15 9.03 -3.22
N ASN A 114 -8.01 9.93 -2.24
CA ASN A 114 -9.17 10.44 -1.50
C ASN A 114 -10.07 11.36 -2.36
N LYS A 115 -9.72 11.59 -3.63
CA LYS A 115 -10.67 12.10 -4.62
C LYS A 115 -11.80 11.11 -4.91
N GLU A 116 -11.52 9.82 -4.79
CA GLU A 116 -12.44 8.73 -5.17
C GLU A 116 -13.04 8.00 -3.97
N ALA A 117 -12.32 7.89 -2.86
CA ALA A 117 -12.73 7.11 -1.68
C ALA A 117 -12.39 7.82 -0.36
N ASN A 118 -12.98 7.35 0.74
CA ASN A 118 -12.41 7.58 2.07
C ASN A 118 -11.22 6.62 2.24
N LEU A 119 -10.06 7.11 2.69
CA LEU A 119 -8.84 6.31 2.79
C LEU A 119 -8.54 5.98 4.25
N LEU A 120 -8.33 4.71 4.55
CA LEU A 120 -7.89 4.24 5.87
C LEU A 120 -6.52 3.54 5.71
N PHE A 121 -5.47 4.16 6.23
CA PHE A 121 -4.14 3.57 6.29
C PHE A 121 -3.96 2.96 7.68
N VAL A 122 -3.56 1.69 7.75
CA VAL A 122 -3.34 0.99 9.03
C VAL A 122 -1.90 0.48 9.07
N GLU A 123 -1.17 0.79 10.14
CA GLU A 123 0.16 0.25 10.35
C GLU A 123 0.04 -1.16 10.92
N SER A 124 0.39 -2.15 10.12
CA SER A 124 0.23 -3.55 10.44
C SER A 124 1.49 -4.33 10.02
N PRO A 125 1.92 -5.32 10.80
CA PRO A 125 1.34 -5.77 12.07
C PRO A 125 1.79 -4.93 13.28
N VAL A 126 1.51 -5.39 14.51
CA VAL A 126 2.03 -4.75 15.74
C VAL A 126 3.55 -4.62 15.70
N GLY A 127 4.08 -3.45 16.09
CA GLY A 127 5.50 -3.11 15.99
C GLY A 127 5.90 -2.37 14.70
N VAL A 128 4.99 -2.23 13.73
CA VAL A 128 5.18 -1.38 12.56
C VAL A 128 4.79 0.05 12.88
N GLY A 129 5.71 0.97 12.62
CA GLY A 129 5.50 2.40 12.84
C GLY A 129 5.13 2.72 14.29
N PHE A 130 3.95 3.31 14.50
CA PHE A 130 3.39 3.63 15.80
C PHE A 130 2.59 2.47 16.43
N SER A 131 2.22 1.44 15.66
CA SER A 131 1.53 0.26 16.19
C SER A 131 2.36 -0.47 17.22
N TYR A 132 1.72 -0.92 18.31
CA TYR A 132 2.44 -1.50 19.44
C TYR A 132 1.76 -2.72 20.04
N THR A 133 2.53 -3.42 20.87
CA THR A 133 2.09 -4.47 21.77
C THR A 133 2.78 -4.29 23.12
N ASN A 134 2.18 -4.82 24.19
CA ASN A 134 2.82 -4.92 25.49
C ASN A 134 3.41 -6.33 25.73
N THR A 135 3.27 -7.24 24.77
CA THR A 135 3.69 -8.65 24.90
C THR A 135 4.84 -8.97 23.95
N SER A 136 6.02 -9.26 24.49
CA SER A 136 7.26 -9.43 23.70
C SER A 136 7.23 -10.58 22.68
N SER A 137 6.46 -11.65 22.93
CA SER A 137 6.37 -12.79 22.00
C SER A 137 5.67 -12.45 20.69
N ASP A 138 4.85 -11.39 20.67
CA ASP A 138 4.06 -11.02 19.51
C ASP A 138 4.94 -10.59 18.33
N PHE A 139 6.12 -10.02 18.59
CA PHE A 139 7.09 -9.66 17.55
C PHE A 139 7.65 -10.87 16.77
N THR A 140 7.44 -12.09 17.27
CA THR A 140 7.93 -13.34 16.63
C THR A 140 6.82 -14.27 16.16
N LYS A 141 5.56 -14.02 16.53
CA LYS A 141 4.38 -14.84 16.23
C LYS A 141 3.22 -13.95 15.82
N LEU A 142 3.28 -13.49 14.58
CA LEU A 142 2.31 -12.63 13.94
C LEU A 142 1.27 -13.54 13.26
N ASN A 143 0.02 -13.54 13.74
CA ASN A 143 -1.06 -14.40 13.25
C ASN A 143 -2.02 -13.58 12.37
N ASP A 144 -1.47 -12.77 11.47
CA ASP A 144 -2.20 -11.70 10.81
C ASP A 144 -2.29 -11.99 9.30
N GLY A 145 -3.52 -12.10 8.77
CA GLY A 145 -3.81 -12.70 7.46
C GLY A 145 -4.24 -11.74 6.35
N PHE A 146 -3.58 -10.59 6.17
CA PHE A 146 -3.90 -9.68 5.05
C PHE A 146 -2.64 -9.02 4.46
N VAL A 147 -2.55 -8.95 3.13
CA VAL A 147 -1.36 -8.42 2.42
C VAL A 147 -1.76 -7.62 1.18
N GLY A 148 -1.15 -6.44 0.99
CA GLY A 148 -1.13 -5.70 -0.27
C GLY A 148 0.23 -5.88 -0.97
N ASN A 149 0.24 -6.21 -2.27
CA ASN A 149 1.40 -6.75 -3.00
C ASN A 149 2.08 -7.96 -2.29
N PRO A 150 1.34 -9.03 -1.96
CA PRO A 150 1.99 -10.22 -1.39
C PRO A 150 3.02 -10.82 -2.36
N GLU A 151 4.13 -11.35 -1.82
CA GLU A 151 4.65 -12.61 -2.36
C GLU A 151 3.50 -13.62 -2.24
N THR A 152 2.89 -13.93 -3.38
CA THR A 152 1.67 -14.74 -3.49
C THR A 152 1.99 -16.22 -3.42
N ASP A 153 3.11 -16.61 -4.04
CA ASP A 153 3.60 -17.97 -4.08
C ASP A 153 5.09 -17.92 -4.40
N ASP A 154 5.92 -18.39 -3.46
CA ASP A 154 7.38 -18.38 -3.60
C ASP A 154 7.82 -18.91 -4.97
N TYR A 155 7.24 -20.02 -5.44
CA TYR A 155 7.66 -20.64 -6.70
C TYR A 155 7.36 -19.73 -7.89
N TYR A 156 6.14 -19.20 -8.00
CA TYR A 156 5.76 -18.33 -9.11
C TYR A 156 6.44 -16.96 -9.05
N ASP A 157 6.63 -16.40 -7.86
CA ASP A 157 7.32 -15.12 -7.68
C ASP A 157 8.82 -15.23 -8.04
N TYR A 158 9.52 -16.29 -7.62
CA TYR A 158 10.90 -16.54 -8.06
C TYR A 158 11.02 -16.84 -9.54
N LYS A 159 10.09 -17.63 -10.09
CA LYS A 159 10.05 -17.90 -11.53
C LYS A 159 9.88 -16.59 -12.31
N GLY A 160 8.93 -15.75 -11.88
CA GLY A 160 8.70 -14.44 -12.48
C GLY A 160 9.92 -13.53 -12.43
N LEU A 161 10.66 -13.53 -11.31
CA LEU A 161 11.90 -12.76 -11.14
C LEU A 161 13.04 -13.25 -12.02
N LEU A 162 13.24 -14.57 -12.10
CA LEU A 162 14.26 -15.16 -12.96
C LEU A 162 13.99 -14.85 -14.44
N GLU A 163 12.73 -14.97 -14.86
CA GLU A 163 12.32 -14.65 -16.22
C GLU A 163 12.41 -13.16 -16.53
N TYR A 164 12.03 -12.30 -15.59
CA TYR A 164 12.18 -10.85 -15.73
C TYR A 164 13.65 -10.46 -15.92
N ALA A 165 14.55 -11.00 -15.08
CA ALA A 165 15.98 -10.72 -15.15
C ALA A 165 16.57 -11.15 -16.49
N TRP A 166 16.17 -12.32 -17.01
CA TRP A 166 16.60 -12.79 -18.31
C TRP A 166 16.05 -11.92 -19.45
N SER A 167 14.73 -11.68 -19.47
CA SER A 167 14.08 -10.94 -20.57
C SER A 167 14.46 -9.46 -20.62
N HIS A 168 14.99 -8.91 -19.52
CA HIS A 168 15.49 -7.53 -19.43
C HIS A 168 17.01 -7.45 -19.40
N THR A 169 17.71 -8.49 -19.88
CA THR A 169 19.17 -8.51 -20.07
C THR A 169 20.01 -8.34 -18.80
N VAL A 170 19.42 -8.58 -17.63
CA VAL A 170 20.09 -8.54 -16.33
C VAL A 170 20.98 -9.78 -16.14
N ILE A 171 20.58 -10.92 -16.69
CA ILE A 171 21.35 -12.18 -16.66
C ILE A 171 21.49 -12.78 -18.06
N THR A 172 22.57 -13.52 -18.31
CA THR A 172 22.82 -14.17 -19.61
C THR A 172 22.06 -15.49 -19.76
N ASP A 173 21.92 -15.97 -21.00
CA ASP A 173 21.28 -17.27 -21.32
C ASP A 173 21.90 -18.41 -20.52
N GLN A 174 23.24 -18.46 -20.43
CA GLN A 174 23.95 -19.48 -19.66
C GLN A 174 23.57 -19.47 -18.17
N HIS A 175 23.39 -18.28 -17.58
CA HIS A 175 22.98 -18.17 -16.17
C HIS A 175 21.50 -18.51 -15.98
N TYR A 176 20.65 -18.16 -16.93
CA TYR A 176 19.23 -18.48 -16.93
C TYR A 176 18.97 -19.99 -17.05
N ASP A 177 19.65 -20.67 -17.97
CA ASP A 177 19.54 -22.12 -18.15
C ASP A 177 20.04 -22.90 -16.93
N LYS A 178 21.15 -22.43 -16.32
CA LYS A 178 21.67 -23.01 -15.08
C LYS A 178 20.69 -22.83 -13.91
N ALA A 179 20.03 -21.67 -13.81
CA ALA A 179 19.06 -21.40 -12.76
C ALA A 179 17.77 -22.24 -12.91
N LYS A 180 17.33 -22.54 -14.14
CA LYS A 180 16.19 -23.43 -14.42
C LYS A 180 16.43 -24.89 -14.02
N GLN A 181 17.67 -25.36 -14.07
CA GLN A 181 18.02 -26.75 -13.74
C GLN A 181 18.02 -27.03 -12.23
N VAL A 182 17.98 -26.00 -11.38
CA VAL A 182 17.80 -26.16 -9.94
C VAL A 182 16.33 -26.47 -9.69
N ASN A 183 16.00 -27.76 -9.60
CA ASN A 183 14.64 -28.34 -9.59
C ASN A 183 13.77 -27.98 -8.36
N ASN A 184 14.16 -26.94 -7.64
CA ASN A 184 13.43 -26.43 -6.49
C ASN A 184 13.84 -24.97 -6.34
N TYR A 185 13.10 -24.05 -6.95
CA TYR A 185 13.27 -22.58 -6.81
C TYR A 185 13.33 -22.08 -5.34
N ARG A 186 13.30 -22.98 -4.35
CA ARG A 186 13.95 -22.90 -3.02
C ARG A 186 15.46 -22.59 -3.05
N MET A 187 15.91 -21.65 -3.89
CA MET A 187 17.15 -20.97 -3.58
C MET A 187 16.97 -20.31 -2.21
N ARG A 188 17.84 -20.65 -1.24
CA ARG A 188 18.01 -19.91 0.02
C ARG A 188 17.77 -18.43 -0.27
N ARG A 189 16.65 -17.88 0.24
CA ARG A 189 16.16 -16.49 0.02
C ARG A 189 17.29 -15.62 -0.51
N MET A 190 17.39 -15.50 -1.83
CA MET A 190 18.49 -14.78 -2.47
C MET A 190 18.35 -13.34 -2.01
N ARG A 191 19.14 -12.86 -1.03
CA ARG A 191 19.01 -11.53 -0.43
C ARG A 191 19.25 -10.46 -1.51
N ILE A 192 18.21 -10.18 -2.28
CA ILE A 192 18.10 -9.02 -3.14
C ILE A 192 17.66 -7.91 -2.19
N PHE A 193 18.59 -7.03 -1.84
CA PHE A 193 18.30 -5.78 -1.15
C PHE A 193 17.52 -4.90 -2.14
N GLY A 194 16.21 -4.69 -1.98
CA GLY A 194 15.48 -3.96 -3.03
C GLY A 194 14.06 -3.49 -2.75
N GLY A 195 13.76 -2.90 -1.60
CA GLY A 195 12.42 -2.37 -1.29
C GLY A 195 12.45 -1.20 -0.33
N TYR A 196 13.52 -1.11 0.48
CA TYR A 196 13.97 0.15 1.05
C TYR A 196 14.50 1.02 -0.08
N ASP A 197 13.70 1.98 -0.54
CA ASP A 197 14.23 3.12 -1.27
C ASP A 197 14.81 4.10 -0.24
N PRO A 198 16.16 4.16 -0.08
CA PRO A 198 16.80 5.03 0.90
C PRO A 198 16.47 6.51 0.65
N CYS A 199 16.10 6.85 -0.58
CA CYS A 199 15.86 8.23 -0.95
C CYS A 199 14.54 8.76 -0.37
N PHE A 200 13.57 7.87 -0.06
CA PHE A 200 12.26 8.25 0.48
C PHE A 200 12.14 8.03 1.98
N SER A 201 12.84 7.02 2.51
CA SER A 201 12.82 6.70 3.93
C SER A 201 13.27 7.85 4.81
N ASP A 202 14.37 8.52 4.43
CA ASP A 202 15.10 9.36 5.38
C ASP A 202 14.29 10.61 5.78
N TYR A 203 13.71 11.31 4.81
CA TYR A 203 12.91 12.51 5.12
C TYR A 203 11.53 12.18 5.72
N ILE A 204 10.97 11.01 5.42
CA ILE A 204 9.71 10.54 6.01
C ILE A 204 9.94 10.18 7.48
N GLU A 205 11.02 9.43 7.75
CA GLU A 205 11.44 9.09 9.10
C GLU A 205 11.78 10.35 9.91
N GLU A 206 12.50 11.31 9.35
CA GLU A 206 12.77 12.60 10.00
C GLU A 206 11.46 13.32 10.40
N TYR A 207 10.48 13.37 9.50
CA TYR A 207 9.21 14.04 9.76
C TYR A 207 8.40 13.35 10.88
N PHE A 208 8.18 12.03 10.79
CA PHE A 208 7.36 11.30 11.76
C PHE A 208 8.06 11.04 13.11
N ASN A 209 9.38 11.21 13.20
CA ASN A 209 10.09 11.17 14.48
C ASN A 209 10.03 12.49 15.26
N ARG A 210 9.48 13.57 14.70
CA ARG A 210 9.33 14.83 15.46
C ARG A 210 8.22 14.71 16.50
N GLU A 211 8.48 15.20 17.70
CA GLU A 211 7.54 15.14 18.83
C GLU A 211 6.24 15.92 18.56
N ASP A 212 6.33 17.06 17.87
CA ASP A 212 5.17 17.88 17.51
C ASP A 212 4.28 17.17 16.48
N VAL A 213 4.87 16.45 15.52
CA VAL A 213 4.14 15.62 14.55
C VAL A 213 3.46 14.45 15.26
N GLN A 214 4.17 13.70 16.10
CA GLN A 214 3.58 12.58 16.83
C GLN A 214 2.45 12.99 17.77
N SER A 215 2.62 14.14 18.45
CA SER A 215 1.59 14.69 19.32
C SER A 215 0.33 15.05 18.52
N SER A 216 0.51 15.66 17.36
CA SER A 216 -0.59 16.07 16.48
C SER A 216 -1.32 14.89 15.86
N LEU A 217 -0.64 13.76 15.66
CA LEU A 217 -1.21 12.50 15.17
C LEU A 217 -1.77 11.62 16.29
N HIS A 218 -1.77 12.10 17.54
CA HIS A 218 -2.17 11.30 18.72
C HIS A 218 -1.35 10.01 18.88
N ALA A 219 -0.13 9.99 18.32
CA ALA A 219 0.77 8.85 18.39
C ALA A 219 1.57 8.83 19.71
N SER A 220 1.76 9.98 20.36
CA SER A 220 2.49 10.10 21.63
C SER A 220 1.73 9.48 22.80
N ILE A 221 2.21 8.33 23.30
CA ILE A 221 1.61 7.64 24.45
C ILE A 221 2.27 8.14 25.75
N LYS A 222 1.50 8.84 26.60
CA LYS A 222 1.97 9.28 27.92
C LYS A 222 2.44 8.09 28.76
N GLY A 223 3.68 8.18 29.27
CA GLY A 223 4.28 7.15 30.14
C GLY A 223 5.09 6.07 29.40
N ARG A 224 5.23 6.16 28.07
CA ARG A 224 6.08 5.25 27.30
C ARG A 224 7.25 6.04 26.70
N THR A 225 8.40 6.01 27.38
CA THR A 225 9.70 6.34 26.76
C THR A 225 10.11 5.16 25.89
N THR A 226 9.48 5.01 24.71
CA THR A 226 10.08 4.15 23.70
C THR A 226 11.26 4.91 23.10
N ASN A 227 12.48 4.59 23.53
CA ASN A 227 13.73 4.94 22.82
C ASN A 227 13.79 4.31 21.40
N VAL A 228 12.65 3.93 20.83
CA VAL A 228 12.50 3.29 19.54
C VAL A 228 12.12 4.38 18.55
N LYS A 229 13.06 4.72 17.66
CA LYS A 229 12.79 5.62 16.54
C LYS A 229 11.74 4.98 15.64
N TRP A 230 10.73 5.76 15.24
CA TRP A 230 9.79 5.38 14.19
C TRP A 230 10.57 5.16 12.90
N LYS A 231 10.27 4.07 12.17
CA LYS A 231 10.93 3.70 10.92
C LYS A 231 9.91 3.40 9.85
N VAL A 232 10.26 3.68 8.60
CA VAL A 232 9.37 3.44 7.47
C VAL A 232 9.19 1.95 7.18
N CYS A 233 10.24 1.14 7.43
CA CYS A 233 10.19 -0.32 7.43
C CYS A 233 11.11 -0.89 8.51
N ASN A 234 10.64 -1.92 9.21
CA ASN A 234 11.47 -2.77 10.06
C ASN A 234 11.75 -4.09 9.34
N GLY A 235 12.73 -4.11 8.42
CA GLY A 235 13.11 -5.33 7.71
C GLY A 235 14.29 -5.15 6.76
N ASP A 236 15.19 -6.15 6.74
CA ASP A 236 16.31 -6.28 5.80
C ASP A 236 15.91 -6.97 4.48
N ALA A 237 14.60 -7.09 4.23
CA ALA A 237 14.06 -7.85 3.12
C ALA A 237 12.79 -7.17 2.56
N ASP A 238 12.92 -6.60 1.37
CA ASP A 238 11.87 -6.60 0.35
C ASP A 238 12.53 -6.26 -1.00
N GLY A 239 11.97 -6.74 -2.12
CA GLY A 239 12.30 -6.29 -3.47
C GLY A 239 11.95 -7.19 -4.66
N ARG A 240 10.96 -8.09 -4.54
CA ARG A 240 10.95 -9.32 -5.36
C ARG A 240 9.77 -9.61 -6.30
N VAL A 241 8.74 -8.78 -6.42
CA VAL A 241 7.53 -9.19 -7.20
C VAL A 241 7.43 -8.48 -8.57
N PRO A 242 7.94 -9.06 -9.67
CA PRO A 242 7.67 -8.57 -11.02
C PRO A 242 6.30 -9.05 -11.53
N VAL A 243 5.76 -8.33 -12.51
CA VAL A 243 4.46 -8.63 -13.17
C VAL A 243 4.35 -10.08 -13.67
N LEU A 244 5.47 -10.69 -14.08
CA LEU A 244 5.50 -12.06 -14.56
C LEU A 244 5.16 -13.10 -13.48
N GLY A 245 5.60 -12.89 -12.23
CA GLY A 245 5.33 -13.84 -11.14
C GLY A 245 3.85 -13.91 -10.82
N SER A 246 3.22 -12.74 -10.72
CA SER A 246 1.80 -12.61 -10.44
C SER A 246 0.91 -13.11 -11.59
N ARG A 247 1.36 -12.96 -12.84
CA ARG A 247 0.68 -13.58 -13.99
C ARG A 247 0.65 -15.10 -13.85
N TYR A 248 1.76 -15.74 -13.48
CA TYR A 248 1.79 -17.18 -13.30
C TYR A 248 0.93 -17.66 -12.13
N CYS A 249 0.92 -16.92 -11.02
CA CYS A 249 0.03 -17.21 -9.90
C CYS A 249 -1.45 -17.18 -10.32
N ILE A 250 -1.87 -16.14 -11.06
CA ILE A 250 -3.26 -16.01 -11.55
C ILE A 250 -3.63 -17.10 -12.56
N GLU A 251 -2.73 -17.42 -13.50
CA GLU A 251 -2.94 -18.51 -14.46
C GLU A 251 -3.12 -19.87 -13.74
N ALA A 252 -2.41 -20.09 -12.62
CA ALA A 252 -2.52 -21.30 -11.82
C ALA A 252 -3.86 -21.44 -11.06
N LEU A 253 -4.62 -20.34 -10.87
CA LEU A 253 -5.95 -20.38 -10.26
C LEU A 253 -7.01 -21.03 -11.16
N GLY A 254 -6.72 -21.21 -12.46
CA GLY A 254 -7.64 -21.86 -13.40
C GLY A 254 -8.96 -21.11 -13.63
N LEU A 255 -8.99 -19.80 -13.41
CA LEU A 255 -10.18 -18.98 -13.59
C LEU A 255 -10.58 -18.89 -15.08
N SER A 256 -11.90 -18.85 -15.33
CA SER A 256 -12.42 -18.69 -16.69
C SER A 256 -12.15 -17.28 -17.22
N LEU A 257 -11.67 -17.20 -18.47
CA LEU A 257 -11.35 -15.94 -19.12
C LEU A 257 -12.63 -15.22 -19.53
N LYS A 258 -12.85 -14.01 -19.00
CA LYS A 258 -13.94 -13.12 -19.39
C LYS A 258 -13.58 -12.30 -20.62
N SER A 259 -12.34 -11.80 -20.69
CA SER A 259 -11.84 -11.08 -21.87
C SER A 259 -10.33 -11.23 -22.02
N PRO A 260 -9.82 -11.34 -23.26
CA PRO A 260 -8.40 -11.54 -23.52
C PRO A 260 -7.58 -10.29 -23.23
N TRP A 261 -6.27 -10.47 -23.18
CA TRP A 261 -5.28 -9.40 -23.05
C TRP A 261 -5.54 -8.28 -24.06
N ARG A 262 -5.74 -7.07 -23.56
CA ARG A 262 -5.89 -5.86 -24.37
C ARG A 262 -5.15 -4.69 -23.74
N SER A 263 -4.88 -3.67 -24.55
CA SER A 263 -4.36 -2.41 -24.05
C SER A 263 -5.48 -1.57 -23.44
N TRP A 264 -5.13 -0.86 -22.38
CA TRP A 264 -5.93 0.25 -21.86
C TRP A 264 -5.17 1.55 -22.04
N TYR A 265 -5.90 2.66 -22.13
CA TYR A 265 -5.37 3.96 -22.53
C TYR A 265 -5.61 5.02 -21.46
N HIS A 266 -4.68 5.96 -21.36
CA HIS A 266 -4.76 7.13 -20.50
C HIS A 266 -4.18 8.33 -21.26
N ASN A 267 -4.95 9.42 -21.38
CA ASN A 267 -4.56 10.63 -22.12
C ASN A 267 -3.98 10.32 -23.52
N SER A 268 -4.70 9.51 -24.31
CA SER A 268 -4.31 9.09 -25.66
C SER A 268 -2.99 8.30 -25.77
N GLN A 269 -2.44 7.83 -24.66
CA GLN A 269 -1.28 6.92 -24.61
C GLN A 269 -1.66 5.57 -24.03
N VAL A 270 -0.88 4.53 -24.36
CA VAL A 270 -1.07 3.19 -23.77
C VAL A 270 -0.66 3.26 -22.29
N GLY A 271 -1.66 3.21 -21.39
CA GLY A 271 -1.47 3.18 -19.95
C GLY A 271 -0.96 1.83 -19.45
N GLY A 272 -1.24 0.76 -20.20
CA GLY A 272 -0.72 -0.58 -19.95
C GLY A 272 -1.53 -1.66 -20.66
N ARG A 273 -1.56 -2.85 -20.08
CA ARG A 273 -2.34 -4.00 -20.55
C ARG A 273 -3.22 -4.54 -19.43
N MET A 274 -4.39 -5.06 -19.77
CA MET A 274 -5.31 -5.72 -18.86
C MET A 274 -5.84 -7.03 -19.44
N VAL A 275 -6.21 -7.95 -18.56
CA VAL A 275 -6.94 -9.19 -18.86
C VAL A 275 -7.99 -9.38 -17.77
N GLU A 276 -9.16 -9.89 -18.13
CA GLU A 276 -10.25 -10.12 -17.17
C GLU A 276 -10.60 -11.60 -17.13
N TYR A 277 -10.73 -12.09 -15.90
CA TYR A 277 -11.27 -13.38 -15.55
C TYR A 277 -12.61 -13.17 -14.83
N GLU A 278 -13.41 -14.23 -14.70
CA GLU A 278 -14.61 -14.17 -13.85
C GLU A 278 -14.21 -13.90 -12.39
N GLY A 279 -14.58 -12.71 -11.87
CA GLY A 279 -14.31 -12.27 -10.49
C GLY A 279 -12.94 -11.63 -10.22
N LEU A 280 -12.06 -11.54 -11.23
CA LEU A 280 -10.72 -10.97 -11.09
C LEU A 280 -10.27 -10.24 -12.36
N THR A 281 -9.79 -9.01 -12.19
CA THR A 281 -9.18 -8.24 -13.27
C THR A 281 -7.70 -8.01 -12.98
N PHE A 282 -6.84 -8.41 -13.92
CA PHE A 282 -5.40 -8.20 -13.81
C PHE A 282 -4.96 -7.05 -14.72
N VAL A 283 -4.30 -6.05 -14.14
CA VAL A 283 -3.88 -4.83 -14.85
C VAL A 283 -2.41 -4.52 -14.62
N THR A 284 -1.72 -4.19 -15.71
CA THR A 284 -0.36 -3.69 -15.73
C THR A 284 -0.37 -2.18 -15.99
N VAL A 285 0.59 -1.46 -15.42
CA VAL A 285 0.82 -0.04 -15.69
C VAL A 285 2.18 0.13 -16.36
N ARG A 286 2.17 0.65 -17.58
CA ARG A 286 3.37 0.77 -18.41
C ARG A 286 4.37 1.72 -17.75
N GLY A 287 5.56 1.21 -17.45
CA GLY A 287 6.66 1.99 -16.87
C GLY A 287 6.48 2.33 -15.39
N ALA A 288 5.58 1.63 -14.68
CA ALA A 288 5.52 1.67 -13.22
C ALA A 288 6.41 0.57 -12.62
N GLY A 289 7.09 0.89 -11.52
CA GLY A 289 7.82 -0.06 -10.68
C GLY A 289 6.93 -0.63 -9.58
N HIS A 290 7.53 -0.94 -8.43
CA HIS A 290 6.85 -1.56 -7.29
C HIS A 290 5.72 -0.67 -6.74
N LEU A 291 6.01 0.62 -6.56
CA LEU A 291 5.11 1.64 -6.01
C LEU A 291 4.36 2.37 -7.16
N VAL A 292 3.34 1.70 -7.71
CA VAL A 292 2.62 2.20 -8.90
C VAL A 292 2.03 3.60 -8.71
N PRO A 293 1.33 3.95 -7.61
CA PRO A 293 0.83 5.32 -7.39
C PRO A 293 1.94 6.36 -7.25
N LEU A 294 3.15 5.97 -6.89
CA LEU A 294 4.30 6.87 -6.86
C LEU A 294 4.86 7.09 -8.26
N ASN A 295 5.08 6.01 -9.03
CA ASN A 295 5.74 6.10 -10.34
C ASN A 295 4.81 6.63 -11.44
N LYS A 296 3.53 6.26 -11.38
CA LYS A 296 2.50 6.55 -12.39
C LYS A 296 1.21 7.04 -11.73
N PRO A 297 1.25 8.21 -11.05
CA PRO A 297 0.18 8.65 -10.16
C PRO A 297 -1.15 8.93 -10.88
N SER A 298 -1.11 9.48 -12.11
CA SER A 298 -2.33 9.78 -12.86
C SER A 298 -3.01 8.52 -13.38
N GLU A 299 -2.23 7.57 -13.88
CA GLU A 299 -2.65 6.25 -14.34
C GLU A 299 -3.23 5.44 -13.17
N ALA A 300 -2.55 5.44 -12.02
CA ALA A 300 -3.02 4.76 -10.81
C ALA A 300 -4.35 5.32 -10.31
N LEU A 301 -4.55 6.64 -10.35
CA LEU A 301 -5.82 7.27 -10.00
C LEU A 301 -6.95 6.86 -10.95
N SER A 302 -6.67 6.75 -12.26
CA SER A 302 -7.66 6.26 -13.23
C SER A 302 -8.03 4.80 -12.99
N LEU A 303 -7.05 3.95 -12.64
CA LEU A 303 -7.30 2.55 -12.28
C LEU A 303 -8.23 2.41 -11.09
N ILE A 304 -7.97 3.15 -10.00
CA ILE A 304 -8.81 3.03 -8.81
C ILE A 304 -10.21 3.61 -9.05
N HIS A 305 -10.33 4.69 -9.82
CA HIS A 305 -11.64 5.23 -10.21
C HIS A 305 -12.46 4.17 -10.95
N SER A 306 -11.91 3.56 -12.01
CA SER A 306 -12.54 2.49 -12.77
C SER A 306 -12.95 1.31 -11.88
N PHE A 307 -12.07 0.89 -10.97
CA PHE A 307 -12.38 -0.19 -10.04
C PHE A 307 -13.56 0.14 -9.11
N LEU A 308 -13.58 1.35 -8.54
CA LEU A 308 -14.59 1.75 -7.56
C LEU A 308 -15.95 2.07 -8.19
N THR A 309 -15.97 2.62 -9.41
CA THR A 309 -17.22 2.95 -10.12
C THR A 309 -17.78 1.78 -10.91
N GLY A 310 -16.95 0.77 -11.21
CA GLY A 310 -17.29 -0.31 -12.13
C GLY A 310 -17.26 0.13 -13.60
N GLU A 311 -16.84 1.36 -13.90
CA GLU A 311 -16.67 1.83 -15.27
C GLU A 311 -15.44 1.17 -15.90
N PRO A 312 -15.49 0.73 -17.16
CA PRO A 312 -14.36 0.10 -17.82
C PRO A 312 -13.22 1.10 -18.08
N LEU A 313 -11.97 0.63 -17.99
CA LEU A 313 -10.81 1.43 -18.43
C LEU A 313 -10.92 1.79 -19.91
N PRO A 314 -10.43 2.98 -20.34
CA PRO A 314 -10.50 3.40 -21.73
C PRO A 314 -9.83 2.40 -22.67
N ALA A 315 -10.57 1.95 -23.69
CA ALA A 315 -10.10 0.97 -24.67
C ALA A 315 -9.54 1.61 -25.97
N HIS A 316 -9.62 2.94 -26.08
CA HIS A 316 -9.24 3.69 -27.29
C HIS A 316 -8.43 4.95 -26.93
N ARG A 317 -7.75 5.51 -27.93
CA ARG A 317 -6.93 6.72 -27.81
C ARG A 317 -7.79 7.97 -27.64
#